data_AF-Q115T5-F1
#
_entry.id   AF-Q115T5-F1
#
_cell.length_a   1.000
_cell.length_b   1.000
_cell.length_c   1.000
_cell.angle_alpha   90.00
_cell.angle_beta   90.00
_cell.angle_gamma   90.00
#
_symmetry.space_group_name_H-M   'P 1'
#
loop_
_entity.id
_entity.type
_entity.pdbx_description
1 polymer ?
#
loop_
_entity_poly.entity_id
_entity_poly.type
_entity_poly.pdbx_seq_one_letter_code
_entity_poly.pdbx_strand_id
1 'polypeptide(L)'
;MKDKYFSSARKIVIPGRQEKLDSAFYIESYRIRKCYIEEKYYKNIEVPDCLIKIKMPKQMGINSLLTQIEAHAIKNKYKSIYLRFDKLIELENIKNINNFIKAFSKNIKRQFPDAPNRNRWDDKNGKIS
;
A
#
# COMPACT_ATOMS: atom_id res chain seq x y z
N MET A 1 -40.89 -3.70 -34.43
CA MET A 1 -39.71 -4.34 -33.80
C MET A 1 -38.43 -3.66 -34.30
N LYS A 2 -37.91 -2.62 -33.63
CA LYS A 2 -36.50 -2.19 -33.75
C LYS A 2 -36.12 -1.05 -32.79
N ASP A 3 -36.51 -1.15 -31.51
CA ASP A 3 -36.06 -0.21 -30.47
C ASP A 3 -35.35 -0.98 -29.35
N LYS A 4 -34.12 -1.47 -29.59
CA LYS A 4 -33.40 -2.25 -28.57
C LYS A 4 -31.90 -2.01 -28.47
N TYR A 5 -31.42 -0.87 -28.95
CA TYR A 5 -30.02 -0.45 -28.78
C TYR A 5 -29.89 0.99 -28.32
N PHE A 6 -30.68 1.39 -27.31
CA PHE A 6 -30.20 2.41 -26.38
C PHE A 6 -29.22 1.72 -25.42
N SER A 7 -28.05 1.34 -25.93
CA SER A 7 -26.89 1.11 -25.08
C SER A 7 -26.53 2.47 -24.52
N SER A 8 -27.01 2.74 -23.30
CA SER A 8 -26.60 3.86 -22.46
C SER A 8 -25.13 4.14 -22.73
N ALA A 9 -24.83 5.31 -23.30
CA ALA A 9 -23.48 5.71 -23.64
C ALA A 9 -22.68 5.72 -22.33
N ARG A 10 -22.03 4.59 -22.02
CA ARG A 10 -21.13 4.48 -20.87
C ARG A 10 -20.08 5.53 -21.13
N LYS A 11 -20.13 6.62 -20.37
CA LYS A 11 -19.15 7.70 -20.42
C LYS A 11 -17.77 7.03 -20.34
N ILE A 12 -17.04 7.02 -21.44
CA ILE A 12 -15.69 6.47 -21.49
C ILE A 12 -14.85 7.43 -20.67
N VAL A 13 -14.58 7.07 -19.42
CA VAL A 13 -13.68 7.81 -18.54
C VAL A 13 -12.28 7.31 -18.83
N ILE A 14 -11.43 8.17 -19.37
CA ILE A 14 -10.02 7.86 -19.52
C ILE A 14 -9.44 7.71 -18.10
N PRO A 15 -8.83 6.56 -17.76
CA PRO A 15 -8.34 6.33 -16.41
C PRO A 15 -7.19 7.30 -16.09
N GLY A 16 -7.44 8.25 -15.20
CA GLY A 16 -6.45 9.17 -14.64
C GLY A 16 -6.28 9.02 -13.13
N ARG A 17 -6.98 8.08 -12.51
CA ARG A 17 -7.05 7.83 -11.06
C ARG A 17 -7.02 6.33 -10.80
N GLN A 18 -6.83 5.94 -9.54
CA GLN A 18 -6.96 4.53 -9.15
C GLN A 18 -8.36 4.03 -9.51
N GLU A 19 -8.42 2.86 -10.14
CA GLU A 19 -9.66 2.14 -10.38
C GLU A 19 -10.23 1.62 -9.05
N LYS A 20 -11.54 1.46 -8.99
CA LYS A 20 -12.21 0.84 -7.84
C LYS A 20 -11.82 -0.64 -7.75
N LEU A 21 -11.84 -1.19 -6.54
CA LEU A 21 -11.56 -2.60 -6.25
C LEU A 21 -12.35 -3.55 -7.17
N ASP A 22 -13.66 -3.31 -7.31
CA ASP A 22 -14.57 -4.13 -8.13
C ASP A 22 -14.78 -3.57 -9.55
N SER A 23 -13.86 -2.73 -10.04
CA SER A 23 -13.98 -2.15 -11.38
C SER A 23 -13.87 -3.25 -12.43
N ALA A 24 -14.84 -3.32 -13.34
CA ALA A 24 -14.75 -4.19 -14.53
C ALA A 24 -13.59 -3.82 -15.46
N PHE A 25 -12.96 -2.66 -15.27
CA PHE A 25 -11.77 -2.21 -15.97
C PHE A 25 -10.46 -2.57 -15.24
N TYR A 26 -10.54 -3.09 -14.00
CA TYR A 26 -9.40 -3.69 -13.34
C TYR A 26 -9.18 -5.09 -13.92
N ILE A 27 -8.21 -5.19 -14.81
CA ILE A 27 -7.91 -6.45 -15.48
C ILE A 27 -6.99 -7.29 -14.58
N GLU A 28 -7.59 -8.09 -13.70
CA GLU A 28 -6.93 -9.22 -13.03
C GLU A 28 -6.86 -10.39 -14.02
N SER A 29 -5.97 -10.27 -15.01
CA SER A 29 -5.86 -11.27 -16.07
C SER A 29 -4.88 -12.38 -15.74
N TYR A 30 -5.40 -13.51 -15.28
CA TYR A 30 -4.76 -14.84 -15.22
C TYR A 30 -4.09 -15.30 -16.55
N ARG A 31 -4.21 -14.52 -17.64
CA ARG A 31 -3.59 -14.75 -18.97
C ARG A 31 -2.49 -13.75 -19.33
N ILE A 32 -2.16 -12.79 -18.46
CA ILE A 32 -1.13 -11.77 -18.67
C ILE A 32 -0.08 -11.89 -17.54
N ARG A 33 1.21 -11.70 -17.86
CA ARG A 33 2.35 -11.75 -16.89
C ARG A 33 2.12 -10.99 -15.57
N LYS A 34 1.23 -9.99 -15.57
CA LYS A 34 0.88 -9.19 -14.39
C LYS A 34 0.26 -10.04 -13.26
N CYS A 35 -0.59 -11.03 -13.55
CA CYS A 35 -1.26 -11.81 -12.51
C CYS A 35 -0.35 -12.79 -11.77
N TYR A 36 0.67 -13.37 -12.42
CA TYR A 36 1.64 -14.19 -11.69
C TYR A 36 2.37 -13.39 -10.60
N ILE A 37 2.59 -12.09 -10.87
CA ILE A 37 3.23 -11.18 -9.92
C ILE A 37 2.26 -10.83 -8.78
N GLU A 38 0.98 -10.57 -9.07
CA GLU A 38 -0.05 -10.28 -8.06
C GLU A 38 -0.28 -11.48 -7.13
N GLU A 39 -0.40 -12.69 -7.69
CA GLU A 39 -0.54 -13.92 -6.92
C GLU A 39 0.66 -14.18 -6.02
N LYS A 40 1.88 -13.89 -6.49
CA LYS A 40 3.09 -13.97 -5.67
C LYS A 40 3.04 -12.99 -4.50
N TYR A 41 2.52 -11.78 -4.70
CA TYR A 41 2.35 -10.83 -3.61
C TYR A 41 1.31 -11.31 -2.60
N TYR A 42 0.17 -11.81 -3.05
CA TYR A 42 -0.86 -12.36 -2.17
C TYR A 42 -0.35 -13.53 -1.32
N LYS A 43 0.40 -14.46 -1.92
CA LYS A 43 1.04 -15.56 -1.20
C LYS A 43 2.11 -15.07 -0.22
N ASN A 44 2.92 -14.10 -0.64
CA ASN A 44 4.01 -13.58 0.17
C ASN A 44 3.53 -12.80 1.40
N ILE A 45 2.41 -12.06 1.33
CA ILE A 45 1.91 -11.33 2.50
C ILE A 45 1.42 -12.25 3.63
N GLU A 46 1.07 -13.49 3.30
CA GLU A 46 0.65 -14.50 4.29
C GLU A 46 1.84 -15.14 5.00
N VAL A 47 3.06 -15.00 4.45
CA VAL A 47 4.30 -15.47 5.07
C VAL A 47 4.78 -14.44 6.10
N PRO A 48 4.95 -14.81 7.39
CA PRO A 48 5.49 -13.91 8.39
C PRO A 48 6.90 -13.45 8.01
N ASP A 49 7.26 -12.23 8.41
CA ASP A 49 8.56 -11.60 8.13
C ASP A 49 8.90 -11.39 6.64
N CYS A 50 7.89 -11.44 5.76
CA CYS A 50 8.10 -11.17 4.34
C CYS A 50 8.29 -9.67 4.05
N LEU A 51 9.27 -9.34 3.19
CA LEU A 51 9.43 -8.01 2.61
C LEU A 51 9.07 -8.04 1.12
N ILE A 52 8.03 -7.28 0.77
CA ILE A 52 7.59 -7.13 -0.62
C ILE A 52 8.04 -5.77 -1.17
N LYS A 53 8.84 -5.80 -2.23
CA LYS A 53 9.27 -4.61 -2.96
C LYS A 53 8.55 -4.50 -4.30
N ILE A 54 7.70 -3.48 -4.45
CA ILE A 54 7.02 -3.19 -5.71
C ILE A 54 7.80 -2.08 -6.45
N LYS A 55 8.34 -2.39 -7.64
CA LYS A 55 9.04 -1.42 -8.50
C LYS A 55 8.33 -1.33 -9.84
N MET A 56 7.72 -0.19 -10.12
CA MET A 56 7.02 0.06 -11.38
C MET A 56 7.23 1.52 -11.83
N PRO A 57 7.19 1.81 -13.14
CA PRO A 57 7.16 3.19 -13.64
C PRO A 57 5.96 3.97 -13.09
N LYS A 58 6.07 5.30 -13.08
CA LYS A 58 4.94 6.18 -12.70
C LYS A 58 3.73 5.88 -13.59
N GLN A 59 2.53 5.96 -13.01
CA GLN A 59 1.24 5.72 -13.68
C GLN A 59 0.99 4.30 -14.20
N MET A 60 1.84 3.32 -13.88
CA MET A 60 1.62 1.90 -14.24
C MET A 60 0.70 1.14 -13.27
N GLY A 61 -0.12 1.86 -12.50
CA GLY A 61 -1.08 1.24 -11.58
C GLY A 61 -0.48 0.71 -10.27
N ILE A 62 0.71 1.17 -9.84
CA ILE A 62 1.32 0.77 -8.57
C ILE A 62 0.37 0.98 -7.37
N ASN A 63 -0.34 2.10 -7.35
CA ASN A 63 -1.30 2.40 -6.29
C ASN A 63 -2.54 1.50 -6.40
N SER A 64 -2.96 1.13 -7.61
CA SER A 64 -4.07 0.19 -7.81
C SER A 64 -3.72 -1.20 -7.27
N LEU A 65 -2.49 -1.66 -7.53
CA LEU A 65 -1.97 -2.92 -7.03
C LEU A 65 -1.87 -2.92 -5.48
N LEU A 66 -1.35 -1.86 -4.89
CA LEU A 66 -1.30 -1.73 -3.43
C LEU A 66 -2.69 -1.84 -2.79
N THR A 67 -3.71 -1.20 -3.38
CA THR A 67 -5.09 -1.29 -2.90
C THR A 67 -5.63 -2.72 -2.96
N GLN A 68 -5.28 -3.50 -3.99
CA GLN A 68 -5.69 -4.91 -4.08
C GLN A 68 -4.99 -5.79 -3.05
N ILE A 69 -3.68 -5.59 -2.84
CA ILE A 69 -2.91 -6.30 -1.81
C ILE A 69 -3.47 -5.99 -0.41
N GLU A 70 -3.80 -4.72 -0.14
CA GLU A 70 -4.43 -4.32 1.12
C GLU A 70 -5.80 -4.96 1.32
N ALA A 71 -6.63 -5.03 0.27
CA ALA A 71 -7.92 -5.71 0.34
C ALA A 71 -7.77 -7.22 0.63
N HIS A 72 -6.80 -7.88 0.00
CA HIS A 72 -6.47 -9.29 0.30
C HIS A 72 -6.00 -9.45 1.76
N ALA A 73 -5.15 -8.54 2.25
CA ALA A 73 -4.68 -8.56 3.63
C ALA A 73 -5.84 -8.42 4.64
N ILE A 74 -6.75 -7.47 4.40
CA ILE A 74 -7.93 -7.23 5.25
C ILE A 74 -8.85 -8.46 5.24
N LYS A 75 -9.06 -9.09 4.08
CA LYS A 75 -9.84 -10.33 3.94
C LYS A 75 -9.26 -11.47 4.80
N ASN A 76 -7.94 -11.54 4.91
CA ASN A 76 -7.21 -12.48 5.76
C ASN A 76 -7.07 -12.02 7.22
N LYS A 77 -7.81 -10.97 7.64
CA LYS A 77 -7.83 -10.41 9.00
C LYS A 77 -6.50 -9.78 9.44
N TYR A 78 -5.63 -9.40 8.52
CA TYR A 78 -4.43 -8.64 8.84
C TYR A 78 -4.76 -7.15 9.02
N LYS A 79 -4.05 -6.51 9.96
CA LYS A 79 -4.12 -5.05 10.14
C LYS A 79 -3.12 -4.37 9.20
N SER A 80 -3.63 -3.66 8.20
CA SER A 80 -2.82 -2.82 7.31
C SER A 80 -2.54 -1.46 7.94
N ILE A 81 -1.29 -0.99 7.87
CA ILE A 81 -0.92 0.38 8.21
C ILE A 81 -0.19 1.02 7.05
N TYR A 82 -0.74 2.11 6.54
CA TYR A 82 -0.14 2.88 5.47
C TYR A 82 0.85 3.92 6.01
N LEU A 83 2.12 3.80 5.60
CA LEU A 83 3.21 4.66 6.04
C LEU A 83 3.74 5.51 4.89
N ARG A 84 3.67 6.82 5.07
CA ARG A 84 4.20 7.81 4.13
C ARG A 84 5.46 8.46 4.71
N PHE A 85 6.63 7.99 4.29
CA PHE A 85 7.90 8.50 4.83
C PHE A 85 8.09 10.00 4.61
N ASP A 86 7.64 10.53 3.48
CA ASP A 86 7.65 11.96 3.14
C ASP A 86 6.87 12.83 4.15
N LYS A 87 5.85 12.26 4.80
CA LYS A 87 5.04 12.95 5.82
C LYS A 87 5.40 12.59 7.25
N LEU A 88 5.99 11.41 7.45
CA LEU A 88 6.28 10.86 8.78
C LEU A 88 7.67 11.24 9.26
N ILE A 89 8.63 11.46 8.36
CA ILE A 89 10.04 11.65 8.69
C ILE A 89 10.56 12.85 7.90
N GLU A 90 11.06 13.86 8.61
CA GLU A 90 11.75 15.00 7.99
C GLU A 90 12.98 14.53 7.20
N LEU A 91 13.26 15.20 6.09
CA LEU A 91 14.33 14.81 5.17
C LEU A 91 15.70 14.71 5.88
N GLU A 92 15.95 15.55 6.88
CA GLU A 92 17.17 15.56 7.66
C GLU A 92 17.35 14.28 8.48
N ASN A 93 16.26 13.75 9.01
CA ASN A 93 16.24 12.50 9.75
C ASN A 93 16.44 11.28 8.83
N ILE A 94 16.19 11.39 7.52
CA ILE A 94 16.46 10.32 6.54
C ILE A 94 17.97 10.22 6.23
N LYS A 95 18.73 11.31 6.36
CA LYS A 95 20.17 11.33 6.02
C LYS A 95 21.04 10.52 6.98
N ASN A 96 20.54 10.23 8.18
CA ASN A 96 21.26 9.46 9.20
C ASN A 96 20.42 8.26 9.64
N ILE A 97 20.99 7.05 9.53
CA ILE A 97 20.31 5.80 9.87
C ILE A 97 19.78 5.77 11.32
N ASN A 98 20.52 6.33 12.27
CA ASN A 98 20.09 6.38 13.67
C ASN A 98 18.89 7.31 13.83
N ASN A 99 18.91 8.48 13.19
CA ASN A 99 17.79 9.43 13.23
C ASN A 99 16.56 8.84 12.54
N PHE A 100 16.75 8.15 11.41
CA PHE A 100 15.70 7.46 10.69
C PHE A 100 15.04 6.40 11.58
N ILE A 101 15.82 5.52 12.22
CA ILE A 101 15.28 4.45 13.09
C ILE A 101 14.51 5.06 14.27
N LYS A 102 15.01 6.13 14.88
CA LYS A 102 14.32 6.83 15.98
C LYS A 102 12.99 7.43 15.54
N ALA A 103 13.02 8.21 14.45
CA ALA A 103 11.82 8.85 13.89
C ALA A 103 10.80 7.81 13.43
N PHE A 104 11.26 6.74 12.77
CA PHE A 104 10.42 5.61 12.37
C PHE A 104 9.78 4.93 13.57
N SER A 105 10.58 4.52 14.56
CA SER A 105 10.10 3.82 15.77
C SER A 105 9.06 4.65 16.53
N LYS A 106 9.29 5.95 16.68
CA LYS A 106 8.34 6.88 17.31
C LYS A 106 7.01 6.95 16.54
N ASN A 107 7.08 7.06 15.22
CA ASN A 107 5.90 7.11 14.37
C ASN A 107 5.11 5.79 14.36
N ILE A 108 5.78 4.65 14.34
CA ILE A 108 5.15 3.33 14.42
C ILE A 108 4.44 3.17 15.76
N LYS A 109 5.10 3.46 16.89
CA LYS A 109 4.48 3.40 18.23
C LYS A 109 3.19 4.21 18.32
N ARG A 110 3.16 5.40 17.73
CA ARG A 110 1.94 6.23 17.67
C ARG A 110 0.77 5.56 16.96
N GLN A 111 1.03 4.66 16.00
CA GLN A 111 -0.03 3.95 15.26
C GLN A 111 -0.51 2.66 15.96
N PHE A 112 0.19 2.22 17.01
CA PHE A 112 -0.12 1.02 17.78
C PHE A 112 -0.11 1.35 19.28
N PRO A 113 -1.12 2.07 19.80
CA PRO A 113 -1.18 2.44 21.22
C PRO A 113 -1.25 1.23 22.16
N ASP A 114 -1.83 0.12 21.70
CA ASP A 114 -1.99 -1.12 22.46
C ASP A 114 -0.73 -2.00 22.43
N ALA A 115 0.31 -1.60 21.69
CA ALA A 115 1.55 -2.38 21.66
C ALA A 115 2.20 -2.38 23.06
N PRO A 116 2.57 -3.56 23.60
CA PRO A 116 3.21 -3.63 24.90
C PRO A 116 4.48 -2.79 24.87
N ASN A 117 4.66 -1.95 25.89
CA ASN A 117 5.84 -1.10 26.05
C ASN A 117 7.07 -1.96 26.41
N ARG A 118 7.54 -2.77 25.46
CA ARG A 118 8.77 -3.54 25.58
C ARG A 118 9.92 -2.61 25.30
N ASN A 119 10.58 -2.20 26.38
CA ASN A 119 11.80 -1.40 26.43
C ASN A 119 11.75 -0.10 25.63
N ARG A 120 11.72 1.03 26.34
CA ARG A 120 11.89 2.39 25.82
C ARG A 120 13.25 2.51 25.11
N TRP A 121 13.32 2.06 23.87
CA TRP A 121 14.44 2.35 23.00
C TRP A 121 14.37 3.85 22.69
N ASP A 122 15.22 4.57 23.43
CA ASP A 122 15.56 5.98 23.37
C ASP A 122 14.52 7.00 23.87
N ASP A 123 14.31 7.05 25.18
CA ASP A 123 13.72 8.20 25.87
C ASP A 123 14.69 9.39 26.01
N LYS A 124 15.98 9.23 25.66
CA LYS A 124 17.00 10.19 26.08
C LYS A 124 17.61 11.04 24.98
N ASN A 125 17.54 10.69 23.69
CA ASN A 125 18.28 11.47 22.69
C ASN A 125 17.52 11.73 21.39
N GLY A 126 16.97 12.95 21.30
CA GLY A 126 16.68 13.62 20.03
C GLY A 126 15.60 14.68 20.19
N LYS A 127 16.00 15.90 20.57
CA LYS A 127 15.17 17.08 20.26
C LYS A 127 14.84 17.02 18.77
N ILE A 128 13.55 17.10 18.49
CA ILE A 128 13.04 17.40 17.16
C ILE A 128 13.31 18.90 17.00
N SER A 129 14.12 19.27 16.02
CA SER A 129 14.07 20.60 15.44
C SER A 129 13.48 20.48 14.06
#